data_AF-A0A2H1KZI4-F1
#
_entry.id   AF-A0A2H1KZI4-F1
#
_cell.length_a   1.000
_cell.length_b   1.000
_cell.length_c   1.000
_cell.angle_alpha   90.00
_cell.angle_beta   90.00
_cell.angle_gamma   90.00
#
_symmetry.space_group_name_H-M   'P 1'
#
loop_
_entity.id
_entity.type
_entity.pdbx_description
1 polymer ?
#
loop_
_entity_poly.entity_id
_entity_poly.type
_entity_poly.pdbx_seq_one_letter_code
_entity_poly.pdbx_strand_id
1 'polypeptide(L)' 'MPQPYPKEFRDDVVRVALNRDEKTTIAQIAKDFGVHEGTISKTVSKSTKSS' A
#
# COMPACT_ATOMS: atom_id res chain seq x y z
N MET A 1 4.45 -15.21 16.50
CA MET A 1 4.05 -14.88 15.12
C MET A 1 4.12 -13.38 14.97
N PRO A 2 4.83 -12.81 13.97
CA PRO A 2 4.81 -11.36 13.80
C PRO A 2 3.36 -10.94 13.58
N GLN A 3 2.89 -10.00 14.40
CA GLN A 3 1.51 -9.54 14.37
C GLN A 3 1.27 -8.96 12.96
N PRO A 4 0.36 -9.53 12.15
CA PRO A 4 0.11 -9.00 10.83
C PRO A 4 -0.39 -7.57 10.99
N TYR A 5 0.15 -6.64 10.22
CA TYR A 5 -0.34 -5.27 10.17
C TYR A 5 -1.87 -5.26 10.12
N PRO A 6 -2.55 -4.40 10.91
CA PRO A 6 -4.00 -4.28 10.90
C PRO A 6 -4.52 -4.14 9.48
N LYS A 7 -5.69 -4.72 9.19
CA LYS A 7 -6.28 -4.62 7.85
C LYS A 7 -6.53 -3.16 7.47
N GLU A 8 -7.04 -2.35 8.41
CA GLU A 8 -7.25 -0.91 8.23
C GLU A 8 -5.97 -0.18 7.79
N PHE A 9 -4.83 -0.52 8.39
CA PHE A 9 -3.54 0.07 8.03
C PHE A 9 -3.14 -0.24 6.59
N ARG A 10 -3.34 -1.49 6.15
CA ARG A 10 -3.10 -1.88 4.75
C ARG A 10 -4.06 -1.18 3.80
N ASP A 11 -5.32 -1.02 4.20
CA ASP A 11 -6.36 -0.36 3.40
C ASP A 11 -6.04 1.13 3.21
N ASP A 12 -5.62 1.83 4.28
CA ASP A 12 -5.20 3.23 4.19
C ASP A 12 -3.95 3.40 3.32
N VAL A 13 -2.94 2.53 3.45
CA VAL A 13 -1.75 2.56 2.57
C VAL A 13 -2.15 2.37 1.12
N VAL A 14 -3.05 1.43 0.82
CA VAL A 14 -3.53 1.17 -0.54
C VAL A 14 -4.35 2.35 -1.05
N ARG A 15 -5.19 2.96 -0.22
CA ARG A 15 -6.01 4.11 -0.58
C ARG A 15 -5.17 5.34 -0.88
N VAL A 16 -4.17 5.63 -0.03
CA VAL A 16 -3.22 6.72 -0.24
C VAL A 16 -2.35 6.47 -1.45
N ALA A 17 -1.90 5.22 -1.65
CA ALA A 17 -1.22 4.84 -2.87
C ALA A 17 -2.15 5.08 -4.08
N LEU A 18 -3.36 4.55 -4.12
CA LEU A 18 -4.24 4.68 -5.29
C LEU A 18 -4.64 6.13 -5.62
N ASN A 19 -4.78 6.98 -4.59
CA ASN A 19 -5.14 8.40 -4.75
C ASN A 19 -3.93 9.34 -4.72
N ARG A 20 -2.71 8.81 -4.84
CA ARG A 20 -1.48 9.61 -4.81
C ARG A 20 -1.41 10.56 -6.00
N ASP A 21 -0.90 11.77 -5.74
CA ASP A 21 -0.55 12.71 -6.79
C ASP A 21 0.60 12.15 -7.65
N GLU A 22 0.70 12.54 -8.93
CA GLU A 22 1.78 12.09 -9.82
C GLU A 22 3.18 12.46 -9.29
N LYS A 23 3.26 13.49 -8.44
CA LYS A 23 4.49 13.91 -7.75
C LYS A 23 4.85 13.02 -6.56
N THR A 24 3.92 12.20 -6.06
CA THR A 24 4.12 11.35 -4.89
C THR A 24 4.44 9.92 -5.31
N THR A 25 5.68 9.50 -5.05
CA THR A 25 6.13 8.14 -5.38
C THR A 25 5.64 7.11 -4.37
N ILE A 26 5.45 5.87 -4.81
CA ILE A 26 5.15 4.73 -3.93
C ILE A 26 6.22 4.55 -2.85
N ALA A 27 7.48 4.82 -3.16
CA ALA A 27 8.60 4.79 -2.23
C ALA A 27 8.44 5.76 -1.07
N GLN A 28 7.96 6.98 -1.33
CA GLN A 28 7.71 7.97 -0.29
C GLN A 28 6.55 7.56 0.62
N ILE A 29 5.45 7.07 0.04
CA ILE A 29 4.31 6.56 0.81
C ILE A 29 4.75 5.36 1.66
N ALA A 30 5.53 4.45 1.09
CA ALA A 30 6.08 3.31 1.81
C ALA A 30 6.96 3.74 2.99
N LYS A 31 7.80 4.75 2.79
CA LYS A 31 8.66 5.32 3.84
C LYS A 31 7.87 6.04 4.92
N ASP A 32 6.85 6.81 4.56
CA ASP A 32 5.99 7.56 5.47
C ASP A 32 5.17 6.62 6.38
N PHE A 33 4.62 5.56 5.79
CA PHE A 33 3.89 4.51 6.52
C PHE A 33 4.81 3.46 7.16
N GLY A 34 6.13 3.49 6.92
CA GLY A 34 7.05 2.47 7.43
C GLY A 34 6.78 1.05 6.90
N VAL A 35 6.24 0.93 5.68
CA VAL A 35 5.98 -0.35 5.01
C VAL A 35 6.97 -0.59 3.87
N HIS A 36 7.13 -1.85 3.48
CA HIS A 36 7.91 -2.19 2.29
C HIS A 36 7.12 -1.92 1.01
N GLU A 37 7.73 -1.25 0.02
CA GLU A 37 7.13 -0.98 -1.30
C GLU A 37 6.58 -2.24 -1.98
N GLY A 38 7.29 -3.37 -1.85
CA GLY A 38 6.85 -4.67 -2.39
C GLY A 38 5.52 -5.16 -1.83
N THR A 39 5.12 -4.68 -0.64
CA THR A 39 3.80 -4.96 -0.06
C THR A 39 2.72 -4.14 -0.75
N ILE A 40 3.01 -2.87 -1.06
CA ILE A 40 2.07 -1.97 -1.73
C ILE A 40 1.82 -2.46 -3.16
N SER A 41 2.89 -2.77 -3.91
CA SER A 41 2.78 -3.26 -5.29
C SER A 41 1.96 -4.55 -5.38
N LYS A 42 2.16 -5.49 -4.45
CA LYS A 42 1.39 -6.75 -4.36
C LYS A 42 -0.08 -6.52 -4.02
N THR A 43 -0.41 -5.47 -3.29
CA THR A 43 -1.79 -5.20 -2.86
C THR A 43 -2.57 -4.47 -3.95
N VAL A 44 -1.94 -3.52 -4.67
CA VAL A 44 -2.52 -2.87 -5.85
C VAL A 44 -2.83 -3.90 -6.95
N SER A 45 -1.93 -4.83 -7.24
CA SER A 45 -2.16 -5.87 -8.26
C SER A 45 -3.22 -6.92 -7.89
N LYS A 46 -3.58 -7.04 -6.60
CA LYS A 46 -4.64 -7.97 -6.16
C LYS A 46 -6.05 -7.40 -6.31
N SER A 47 -6.20 -6.07 -6.36
CA SER A 47 -7.50 -5.43 -6.55
C SER A 47 -8.03 -5.54 -7.98
N THR A 48 -7.19 -5.95 -8.95
CA THR A 48 -7.57 -6.05 -10.37
C THR A 48 -7.76 -7.50 -10.84
N LYS A 49 -7.77 -8.49 -9.94
CA LYS A 49 -7.95 -9.92 -10.29
C LYS A 49 -9.17 -10.57 -9.61
N SER A 50 -10.24 -9.80 -9.48
CA SER A 50 -11.58 -10.34 -9.25
C SER A 50 -12.52 -9.67 -10.24
N SER A 51 -12.39 -10.06 -11.51
CA SER A 51 -13.43 -9.95 -12.51
C SER A 51 -13.71 -11.32 -13.07
#